data_AF-A0A7S2VD18-F1
#
_entry.id   AF-A0A7S2VD18-F1
#
_cell.length_a   1.000
_cell.length_b   1.000
_cell.length_c   1.000
_cell.angle_alpha   90.00
_cell.angle_beta   90.00
_cell.angle_gamma   90.00
#
_symmetry.space_group_name_H-M   'P 1'
#
loop_
_entity.id
_entity.type
_entity.pdbx_description
1 polymer ?
#
loop_
_entity_poly.entity_id
_entity_poly.type
_entity_poly.pdbx_seq_one_letter_code
_entity_poly.pdbx_strand_id
1 'polypeptide(L)'
;HNTEVPAGSSIATAEGRIELMKKDRIVLAYEEGTEKYHVTDIVWEALMSGAVPAILGASNLETDILPPNSALFASNYNSWDKFSQYVQQVADSKEQWESFQSWRTDEKALTTLEERLNFTRTSPQCRMCRWAYAKQYGLGWDHQQQVVQENHIPKKFCLSAHSHHVLQPFIESWHGGSAPHEPPSDPAGAGHGEETQCQEQNSHLSIDSFGIHRTVWNHDGFTDMTFRIDDSSANADSPAVLRIKVDVQNQEGAIFHNVHTLVPKTVRTKYMSSAAIQDQFAKVTILANWPTTGIRSPAEGLLEIDMPPSSDTAVWGELKLRIITEDFSSLHDKLTEYFPSSYGKMVMKDFIDPIELFYVAS
;
A
#
# COMPACT_ATOMS: atom_id res chain seq x y z
N HIS A 1 -8.09 44.57 16.53
CA HIS A 1 -6.94 44.17 15.70
C HIS A 1 -5.83 45.18 15.91
N ASN A 2 -4.71 44.77 16.52
CA ASN A 2 -3.58 45.61 16.98
C ASN A 2 -3.74 46.27 18.36
N THR A 3 -4.28 45.54 19.34
CA THR A 3 -3.98 45.87 20.73
C THR A 3 -2.52 45.52 20.97
N GLU A 4 -1.72 46.46 21.50
CA GLU A 4 -0.35 46.14 21.89
C GLU A 4 -0.35 44.94 22.83
N VAL A 5 0.58 44.01 22.60
CA VAL A 5 0.75 42.85 23.49
C VAL A 5 0.97 43.40 24.90
N PRO A 6 0.10 43.09 25.88
CA PRO A 6 0.20 43.67 27.21
C PRO A 6 1.58 43.45 27.80
N ALA A 7 2.11 44.44 28.53
CA ALA A 7 3.43 44.35 29.13
C ALA A 7 3.59 43.04 29.93
N GLY A 8 4.62 42.25 29.60
CA GLY A 8 4.87 40.92 30.19
C GLY A 8 4.19 39.74 29.50
N SER A 9 3.35 39.96 28.48
CA SER A 9 2.80 38.89 27.62
C SER A 9 3.73 38.61 26.44
N SER A 10 3.71 37.38 25.90
CA SER A 10 4.53 36.96 24.76
C SER A 10 3.67 36.33 23.68
N ILE A 11 3.96 36.62 22.41
CA ILE A 11 3.40 35.90 21.26
C ILE A 11 4.42 34.96 20.60
N ALA A 12 5.67 34.98 21.10
CA ALA A 12 6.78 34.23 20.54
C ALA A 12 6.74 32.74 20.90
N THR A 13 5.99 32.35 21.93
CA THR A 13 5.81 30.96 22.35
C THR A 13 4.33 30.59 22.39
N ALA A 14 4.02 29.30 22.25
CA ALA A 14 2.66 28.79 22.32
C ALA A 14 2.01 29.12 23.67
N GLU A 15 2.73 28.98 24.78
CA GLU A 15 2.21 29.27 26.12
C GLU A 15 1.82 30.75 26.25
N GLY A 16 2.65 31.66 25.74
CA GLY A 16 2.35 33.08 25.77
C GLY A 16 1.13 33.43 24.92
N ARG A 17 0.98 32.82 23.74
CA ARG A 17 -0.18 33.00 22.87
C ARG A 17 -1.46 32.49 23.53
N ILE A 18 -1.42 31.30 24.12
CA ILE A 18 -2.55 30.71 24.85
C ILE A 18 -2.96 31.60 26.03
N GLU A 19 -2.01 32.12 26.82
CA GLU A 19 -2.31 33.04 27.93
C GLU A 19 -2.92 34.36 27.46
N LEU A 20 -2.54 34.84 26.27
CA LEU A 20 -3.18 36.01 25.68
C LEU A 20 -4.62 35.69 25.25
N MET A 21 -4.82 34.58 24.53
CA MET A 21 -6.12 34.14 24.02
C MET A 21 -7.13 33.85 25.14
N LYS A 22 -6.69 33.47 26.35
CA LYS A 22 -7.56 33.26 27.53
C LYS A 22 -8.39 34.50 27.91
N LYS A 23 -7.96 35.69 27.49
CA LYS A 23 -8.62 36.96 27.79
C LYS A 23 -9.84 37.21 26.89
N ASP A 24 -9.96 36.45 25.80
CA ASP A 24 -10.99 36.64 24.79
C ASP A 24 -11.93 35.42 24.73
N ARG A 25 -13.21 35.66 24.48
CA ARG A 25 -14.19 34.58 24.27
C ARG A 25 -14.03 33.91 22.90
N ILE A 26 -13.63 34.71 21.90
CA ILE A 26 -13.48 34.31 20.51
C ILE A 26 -12.07 34.66 20.06
N VAL A 27 -11.41 33.76 19.34
CA VAL A 27 -10.14 34.02 18.65
C VAL A 27 -10.37 33.94 17.15
N LEU A 28 -9.91 34.95 16.41
CA LEU A 28 -9.92 34.92 14.95
C LEU A 28 -8.77 34.02 14.47
N ALA A 29 -9.10 32.84 13.96
CA ALA A 29 -8.17 31.81 13.54
C ALA A 29 -8.13 31.76 12.01
N TYR A 30 -7.30 32.61 11.41
CA TYR A 30 -7.17 32.70 9.96
C TYR A 30 -5.99 31.84 9.50
N GLU A 31 -6.31 30.79 8.75
CA GLU A 31 -5.34 29.94 8.11
C GLU A 31 -4.87 30.56 6.80
N GLU A 32 -3.62 30.30 6.43
CA GLU A 32 -3.05 30.79 5.16
C GLU A 32 -3.62 30.05 3.94
N GLY A 33 -4.09 28.81 4.15
CA GLY A 33 -4.61 27.91 3.14
C GLY A 33 -6.05 27.45 3.38
N THR A 34 -6.73 27.09 2.29
CA THR A 34 -8.06 26.45 2.33
C THR A 34 -8.03 25.01 1.85
N GLU A 35 -6.83 24.44 1.67
CA GLU A 35 -6.64 23.06 1.25
C GLU A 35 -7.23 22.10 2.29
N LYS A 36 -7.75 20.97 1.82
CA LYS A 36 -8.36 19.96 2.69
C LYS A 36 -7.39 19.57 3.82
N TYR A 37 -7.88 19.57 5.06
CA TYR A 37 -7.12 19.28 6.29
C TYR A 37 -6.02 20.28 6.67
N HIS A 38 -5.91 21.44 5.99
CA HIS A 38 -4.98 22.48 6.41
C HIS A 38 -5.46 23.14 7.71
N VAL A 39 -4.68 22.96 8.77
CA VAL A 39 -4.89 23.56 10.10
C VAL A 39 -3.54 23.78 10.77
N THR A 40 -3.36 24.93 11.39
CA THR A 40 -2.13 25.31 12.10
C THR A 40 -2.36 25.38 13.61
N ASP A 41 -1.32 25.79 14.34
CA ASP A 41 -1.33 25.91 15.80
C ASP A 41 -2.40 26.89 16.31
N ILE A 42 -2.76 27.93 15.55
CA ILE A 42 -3.72 28.96 16.00
C ILE A 42 -5.09 28.39 16.41
N VAL A 43 -5.60 27.40 15.68
CA VAL A 43 -6.88 26.75 16.00
C VAL A 43 -6.77 25.94 17.28
N TRP A 44 -5.71 25.15 17.43
CA TRP A 44 -5.48 24.32 18.61
C TRP A 44 -5.22 25.16 19.85
N GLU A 45 -4.47 26.26 19.72
CA GLU A 45 -4.19 27.20 20.80
C GLU A 45 -5.46 27.92 21.28
N ALA A 46 -6.34 28.32 20.36
CA ALA A 46 -7.65 28.88 20.72
C ALA A 46 -8.50 27.86 21.51
N LEU A 47 -8.54 26.60 21.07
CA LEU A 47 -9.23 25.55 21.82
C LEU A 47 -8.56 25.29 23.18
N MET A 48 -7.23 25.32 23.28
CA MET A 48 -6.54 25.15 24.56
C MET A 48 -6.76 26.32 25.52
N SER A 49 -6.91 27.55 25.01
CA SER A 49 -7.14 28.75 25.82
C SER A 49 -8.54 28.81 26.43
N GLY A 50 -9.49 28.04 25.90
CA GLY A 50 -10.90 28.16 26.28
C GLY A 50 -11.70 29.08 25.35
N ALA A 51 -11.05 29.76 24.41
CA ALA A 51 -11.74 30.55 23.41
C ALA A 51 -12.42 29.66 22.34
N VAL A 52 -13.41 30.21 21.66
CA VAL A 52 -14.00 29.59 20.45
C VAL A 52 -13.25 30.14 19.24
N PRO A 53 -12.59 29.29 18.43
CA PRO A 53 -11.96 29.75 17.20
C PRO A 53 -13.01 30.11 16.15
N ALA A 54 -12.86 31.29 15.55
CA ALA A 54 -13.57 31.73 14.35
C ALA A 54 -12.66 31.53 13.14
N ILE A 55 -12.90 30.43 12.44
CA ILE A 55 -12.01 29.85 11.45
C ILE A 55 -12.31 30.39 10.06
N LEU A 56 -11.26 30.92 9.43
CA LEU A 56 -11.17 31.09 7.98
C LEU A 56 -10.10 30.13 7.47
N GLY A 57 -10.52 29.06 6.80
CA GLY A 57 -9.60 28.00 6.38
C GLY A 57 -10.33 26.83 5.71
N ALA A 58 -9.79 25.62 5.88
CA ALA A 58 -10.35 24.42 5.28
C ALA A 58 -11.77 24.11 5.78
N SER A 59 -12.72 23.94 4.86
CA SER A 59 -14.14 23.75 5.18
C SER A 59 -14.46 22.39 5.81
N ASN A 60 -13.58 21.40 5.65
CA ASN A 60 -13.80 20.05 6.15
C ASN A 60 -13.30 19.84 7.60
N LEU A 61 -12.74 20.88 8.25
CA LEU A 61 -12.28 20.76 9.63
C LEU A 61 -13.44 20.49 10.60
N GLU A 62 -14.63 21.03 10.33
CA GLU A 62 -15.84 20.84 11.14
C GLU A 62 -16.23 19.36 11.26
N THR A 63 -16.17 18.63 10.14
CA THR A 63 -16.61 17.23 10.07
C THR A 63 -15.49 16.26 10.39
N ASP A 64 -14.28 16.57 9.93
CA ASP A 64 -13.22 15.57 9.84
C ASP A 64 -12.14 15.71 10.90
N ILE A 65 -12.00 16.87 11.55
CA ILE A 65 -10.86 17.14 12.45
C ILE A 65 -11.34 17.58 13.84
N LEU A 66 -12.09 18.67 13.93
CA LEU A 66 -12.46 19.29 15.19
C LEU A 66 -13.65 18.59 15.86
N PRO A 67 -13.82 18.74 17.19
CA PRO A 67 -15.03 18.29 17.87
C PRO A 67 -16.28 18.99 17.31
N PRO A 68 -17.45 18.33 17.37
CA PRO A 68 -18.70 18.93 16.90
C PRO A 68 -19.00 20.21 17.68
N ASN A 69 -19.48 21.24 16.97
CA ASN A 69 -19.84 22.54 17.55
C ASN A 69 -18.72 23.15 18.42
N SER A 70 -17.45 23.03 18.01
CA SER A 70 -16.31 23.58 18.76
C SER A 70 -15.73 24.88 18.18
N ALA A 71 -16.17 25.28 16.99
CA ALA A 71 -15.63 26.39 16.23
C ALA A 71 -16.69 27.07 15.37
N LEU A 72 -16.45 28.32 15.00
CA LEU A 72 -17.26 29.10 14.07
C LEU A 72 -16.59 29.06 12.69
N PHE A 73 -17.29 28.60 11.66
CA PHE A 73 -16.73 28.47 10.32
C PHE A 73 -17.23 29.58 9.39
N ALA A 74 -16.31 30.39 8.85
CA ALA A 74 -16.65 31.42 7.88
C ALA A 74 -17.27 30.82 6.59
N SER A 75 -16.88 29.60 6.22
CA SER A 75 -17.41 28.87 5.05
C SER A 75 -18.91 28.59 5.12
N ASN A 76 -19.51 28.64 6.32
CA ASN A 76 -20.95 28.39 6.51
C ASN A 76 -21.80 29.62 6.16
N TYR A 77 -21.18 30.74 5.78
CA TYR A 77 -21.84 31.99 5.48
C TYR A 77 -21.54 32.46 4.05
N ASN A 78 -22.56 33.03 3.41
CA ASN A 78 -22.43 33.60 2.07
C ASN A 78 -22.03 35.10 2.07
N SER A 79 -21.73 35.67 3.25
CA SER A 79 -21.36 37.08 3.42
C SER A 79 -20.56 37.26 4.71
N TRP A 80 -19.53 38.12 4.63
CA TRP A 80 -18.72 38.52 5.78
C TRP A 80 -19.52 39.22 6.86
N ASP A 81 -20.48 40.08 6.48
CA ASP A 81 -21.34 40.80 7.43
C ASP A 81 -22.17 39.83 8.27
N LYS A 82 -22.70 38.76 7.66
CA LYS A 82 -23.46 37.74 8.39
C LYS A 82 -22.56 36.95 9.33
N PHE A 83 -21.37 36.58 8.89
CA PHE A 83 -20.40 35.89 9.73
C PHE A 83 -20.00 36.76 10.92
N SER A 84 -19.64 38.03 10.69
CA SER A 84 -19.26 38.95 11.77
C SER A 84 -20.40 39.22 12.74
N GLN A 85 -21.64 39.36 12.26
CA GLN A 85 -22.82 39.51 13.11
C GLN A 85 -23.02 38.28 13.99
N TYR A 86 -22.85 37.08 13.46
CA TYR A 86 -22.97 35.86 14.24
C TYR A 86 -21.84 35.69 15.25
N VAL A 87 -20.59 35.97 14.86
CA VAL A 87 -19.44 35.98 15.78
C VAL A 87 -19.69 36.94 16.95
N GLN A 88 -20.22 38.14 16.69
CA GLN A 88 -20.56 39.10 17.73
C GLN A 88 -21.69 38.59 18.64
N GLN A 89 -22.74 37.98 18.08
CA GLN A 89 -23.82 37.38 18.86
C GLN A 89 -23.31 36.31 19.83
N VAL A 90 -22.42 35.44 19.37
CA VAL A 90 -21.81 34.40 20.21
C VAL A 90 -20.88 35.02 21.26
N ALA A 91 -20.13 36.07 20.91
CA ALA A 91 -19.27 36.77 21.87
C ALA A 91 -20.08 37.45 22.98
N ASP A 92 -21.25 37.99 22.67
CA ASP A 92 -22.10 38.74 23.62
C ASP A 92 -23.02 37.82 24.45
N SER A 93 -23.44 36.66 23.92
CA SER A 93 -24.28 35.68 24.62
C SER A 93 -23.44 34.61 25.32
N LYS A 94 -23.56 34.56 26.66
CA LYS A 94 -22.92 33.53 27.48
C LYS A 94 -23.42 32.14 27.10
N GLU A 95 -24.72 31.98 26.89
CA GLU A 95 -25.36 30.71 26.58
C GLU A 95 -24.89 30.15 25.25
N GLN A 96 -24.79 31.01 24.22
CA GLN A 96 -24.26 30.58 22.92
C GLN A 96 -22.79 30.19 23.03
N TRP A 97 -21.97 31.01 23.69
CA TRP A 97 -20.56 30.68 23.91
C TRP A 97 -20.37 29.36 24.68
N GLU A 98 -21.14 29.13 25.75
CA GLU A 98 -21.09 27.88 26.51
C GLU A 98 -21.49 26.66 25.66
N SER A 99 -22.38 26.82 24.69
CA SER A 99 -22.73 25.73 23.75
C SER A 99 -21.52 25.24 22.94
N PHE A 100 -20.58 26.14 22.60
CA PHE A 100 -19.33 25.78 21.90
C PHE A 100 -18.29 25.09 22.80
N GLN A 101 -18.50 25.08 24.12
CA GLN A 101 -17.63 24.40 25.09
C GLN A 101 -18.17 23.02 25.50
N SER A 102 -19.41 22.69 25.13
CA SER A 102 -20.12 21.48 25.57
C SER A 102 -19.37 20.17 25.22
N TRP A 103 -18.65 20.15 24.10
CA TRP A 103 -17.87 19.00 23.66
C TRP A 103 -16.78 18.58 24.66
N ARG A 104 -16.30 19.50 25.51
CA ARG A 104 -15.24 19.21 26.51
C ARG A 104 -15.70 18.27 27.61
N THR A 105 -17.00 18.14 27.81
CA THR A 105 -17.61 17.26 28.80
C THR A 105 -18.38 16.12 28.16
N ASP A 106 -18.47 16.09 26.83
CA ASP A 106 -19.07 15.01 26.07
C ASP A 106 -18.04 13.90 25.86
N GLU A 107 -18.19 12.81 26.61
CA GLU A 107 -17.32 11.64 26.55
C GLU A 107 -17.21 11.06 25.12
N LYS A 108 -18.30 11.09 24.34
CA LYS A 108 -18.29 10.57 22.97
C LYS A 108 -17.46 11.47 22.06
N ALA A 109 -17.61 12.79 22.19
CA ALA A 109 -16.84 13.76 21.41
C ALA A 109 -15.34 13.66 21.73
N LEU A 110 -14.99 13.57 23.01
CA LEU A 110 -13.61 13.40 23.47
C LEU A 110 -13.01 12.09 22.96
N THR A 111 -13.69 10.95 23.13
CA THR A 111 -13.21 9.65 22.66
C THR A 111 -12.97 9.66 21.15
N THR A 112 -13.92 10.22 20.38
CA THR A 112 -13.79 10.34 18.92
C THR A 112 -12.57 11.18 18.52
N LEU A 113 -12.33 12.30 19.23
CA LEU A 113 -11.17 13.15 18.98
C LEU A 113 -9.86 12.43 19.33
N GLU A 114 -9.81 11.76 20.48
CA GLU A 114 -8.63 11.01 20.93
C GLU A 114 -8.27 9.87 19.98
N GLU A 115 -9.26 9.08 19.54
CA GLU A 115 -9.06 8.01 18.56
C GLU A 115 -8.52 8.54 17.24
N ARG A 116 -9.09 9.65 16.76
CA ARG A 116 -8.68 10.30 15.51
C ARG A 116 -7.26 10.84 15.57
N LEU A 117 -6.86 11.40 16.71
CA LEU A 117 -5.53 11.97 16.93
C LEU A 117 -4.55 10.96 17.55
N ASN A 118 -4.93 9.70 17.74
CA ASN A 118 -4.10 8.70 18.40
C ASN A 118 -2.73 8.50 17.73
N PHE A 119 -2.67 8.67 16.40
CA PHE A 119 -1.42 8.60 15.63
C PHE A 119 -0.38 9.65 16.06
N THR A 120 -0.81 10.75 16.70
CA THR A 120 0.08 11.82 17.19
C THR A 120 0.97 11.39 18.36
N ARG A 121 0.64 10.27 19.04
CA ARG A 121 1.47 9.69 20.11
C ARG A 121 2.85 9.25 19.61
N THR A 122 2.97 8.93 18.33
CA THR A 122 4.28 8.68 17.67
C THR A 122 4.74 9.98 17.02
N SER A 123 6.02 10.35 17.12
CA SER A 123 6.51 11.58 16.47
C SER A 123 6.36 11.52 14.93
N PRO A 124 6.19 12.68 14.25
CA PRO A 124 6.13 12.71 12.78
C PRO A 124 7.33 12.04 12.09
N GLN A 125 8.53 12.18 12.66
CA GLN A 125 9.76 11.57 12.16
C GLN A 125 9.68 10.04 12.22
N CYS A 126 9.24 9.48 13.34
CA CYS A 126 9.07 8.04 13.49
C CYS A 126 8.00 7.49 12.54
N ARG A 127 6.87 8.18 12.36
CA ARG A 127 5.84 7.77 11.39
C ARG A 127 6.38 7.77 9.97
N MET A 128 7.13 8.81 9.59
CA MET A 128 7.79 8.88 8.28
C MET A 128 8.77 7.72 8.07
N CYS A 129 9.59 7.40 9.07
CA CYS A 129 10.52 6.26 8.98
C CYS A 129 9.77 4.93 8.82
N ARG A 130 8.68 4.71 9.56
CA ARG A 130 7.85 3.49 9.43
C ARG A 130 7.19 3.40 8.06
N TRP A 131 6.66 4.50 7.54
CA TRP A 131 6.08 4.55 6.20
C TRP A 131 7.14 4.26 5.12
N ALA A 132 8.31 4.90 5.21
CA ALA A 132 9.42 4.67 4.29
C ALA A 132 9.90 3.22 4.34
N TYR A 133 10.00 2.64 5.54
CA TYR A 133 10.30 1.23 5.73
C TYR A 133 9.25 0.34 5.05
N ALA A 134 7.96 0.58 5.28
CA ALA A 134 6.90 -0.18 4.63
C ALA A 134 7.00 -0.12 3.09
N LYS A 135 7.21 1.08 2.52
CA LYS A 135 7.35 1.26 1.07
C LYS A 135 8.65 0.71 0.50
N GLN A 136 9.71 0.63 1.30
CA GLN A 136 10.98 0.02 0.90
C GLN A 136 10.88 -1.50 0.81
N TYR A 137 10.07 -2.14 1.65
CA TYR A 137 9.96 -3.61 1.74
C TYR A 137 8.61 -4.16 1.24
N GLY A 138 7.79 -3.33 0.58
CA GLY A 138 6.48 -3.74 0.05
C GLY A 138 5.48 -4.18 1.12
N LEU A 139 5.58 -3.63 2.32
CA LEU A 139 4.67 -3.93 3.44
C LEU A 139 3.43 -3.05 3.39
N GLY A 140 2.36 -3.53 4.03
CA GLY A 140 1.15 -2.74 4.22
C GLY A 140 1.36 -1.52 5.11
N TRP A 141 0.51 -0.51 4.90
CA TRP A 141 0.48 0.69 5.73
C TRP A 141 -0.95 1.04 6.16
N ASP A 142 -1.18 1.08 7.48
CA ASP A 142 -2.42 1.60 8.03
C ASP A 142 -2.36 3.13 8.01
N HIS A 143 -3.11 3.74 7.11
CA HIS A 143 -3.16 5.20 6.96
C HIS A 143 -3.84 5.91 8.13
N GLN A 144 -4.68 5.22 8.91
CA GLN A 144 -5.36 5.79 10.07
C GLN A 144 -4.47 5.74 11.31
N GLN A 145 -3.91 4.58 11.63
CA GLN A 145 -3.05 4.39 12.80
C GLN A 145 -1.60 4.81 12.54
N GLN A 146 -1.21 4.98 11.29
CA GLN A 146 0.15 5.34 10.85
C GLN A 146 1.19 4.33 11.33
N VAL A 147 0.90 3.05 11.11
CA VAL A 147 1.73 1.90 11.48
C VAL A 147 1.88 0.94 10.30
N VAL A 148 2.95 0.15 10.34
CA VAL A 148 3.12 -0.98 9.43
C VAL A 148 2.09 -2.04 9.80
N GLN A 149 1.40 -2.60 8.80
CA GLN A 149 0.44 -3.68 8.98
C GLN A 149 0.93 -4.95 8.28
N GLU A 150 0.31 -6.08 8.61
CA GLU A 150 0.53 -7.32 7.86
C GLU A 150 0.07 -7.15 6.40
N ASN A 151 0.78 -7.81 5.49
CA ASN A 151 0.45 -7.79 4.09
C ASN A 151 -0.90 -8.47 3.81
N HIS A 152 -1.65 -7.93 2.85
CA HIS A 152 -2.91 -8.53 2.39
C HIS A 152 -2.69 -9.95 1.85
N ILE A 153 -1.63 -10.12 1.04
CA ILE A 153 -1.12 -11.43 0.64
C ILE A 153 0.00 -11.81 1.62
N PRO A 154 -0.18 -12.86 2.45
CA PRO A 154 0.83 -13.24 3.44
C PRO A 154 2.14 -13.61 2.77
N LYS A 155 3.26 -12.98 3.18
CA LYS A 155 4.61 -13.31 2.67
C LYS A 155 5.16 -14.66 3.16
N LYS A 156 4.30 -15.48 3.76
CA LYS A 156 4.66 -16.80 4.28
C LYS A 156 4.84 -17.75 3.11
N PHE A 157 5.95 -18.48 3.12
CA PHE A 157 6.20 -19.51 2.12
C PHE A 157 5.78 -20.87 2.64
N CYS A 158 4.88 -21.53 1.91
CA CYS A 158 4.38 -22.85 2.25
C CYS A 158 4.37 -23.73 1.01
N LEU A 159 4.77 -24.98 1.19
CA LEU A 159 4.77 -26.01 0.17
C LEU A 159 3.79 -27.13 0.55
N SER A 160 3.17 -27.76 -0.44
CA SER A 160 2.50 -29.05 -0.22
C SER A 160 3.56 -30.11 0.12
N ALA A 161 3.35 -30.88 1.19
CA ALA A 161 4.25 -31.97 1.55
C ALA A 161 4.28 -33.10 0.49
N HIS A 162 3.25 -33.22 -0.35
CA HIS A 162 3.13 -34.30 -1.33
C HIS A 162 3.60 -33.86 -2.72
N SER A 163 3.10 -32.73 -3.22
CA SER A 163 3.39 -32.28 -4.58
C SER A 163 4.59 -31.34 -4.66
N HIS A 164 5.05 -30.81 -3.52
CA HIS A 164 6.09 -29.78 -3.45
C HIS A 164 5.77 -28.48 -4.23
N HIS A 165 4.50 -28.29 -4.60
CA HIS A 165 3.99 -27.04 -5.18
C HIS A 165 3.90 -25.95 -4.12
N VAL A 166 4.07 -24.69 -4.54
CA VAL A 166 3.82 -23.53 -3.67
C VAL A 166 2.33 -23.42 -3.36
N LEU A 167 2.00 -23.25 -2.08
CA LEU A 167 0.64 -23.02 -1.56
C LEU A 167 0.46 -21.58 -1.02
N GLN A 168 1.54 -20.95 -0.59
CA GLN A 168 1.60 -19.54 -0.18
C GLN A 168 2.95 -18.94 -0.60
N PRO A 169 3.00 -17.66 -1.04
CA PRO A 169 1.91 -16.65 -1.06
C PRO A 169 0.87 -16.84 -2.18
N PHE A 170 1.09 -17.80 -3.07
CA PHE A 170 0.20 -18.15 -4.17
C PHE A 170 0.11 -19.67 -4.32
N ILE A 171 -0.88 -20.14 -5.08
CA ILE A 171 -1.03 -21.55 -5.40
C ILE A 171 -0.45 -21.82 -6.78
N GLU A 172 0.56 -22.69 -6.84
CA GLU A 172 1.22 -23.17 -8.05
C GLU A 172 0.48 -24.40 -8.62
N SER A 173 0.25 -24.39 -9.93
CA SER A 173 -0.30 -25.53 -10.67
C SER A 173 0.23 -25.56 -12.11
N TRP A 174 0.16 -26.73 -12.74
CA TRP A 174 0.72 -26.97 -14.08
C TRP A 174 -0.29 -27.66 -14.98
N HIS A 175 -0.36 -27.26 -16.25
CA HIS A 175 -1.20 -27.93 -17.25
C HIS A 175 -0.60 -27.87 -18.66
N GLY A 176 -1.06 -28.76 -19.54
CA GLY A 176 -0.71 -28.73 -20.96
C GLY A 176 -1.57 -27.73 -21.72
N GLY A 177 -1.01 -27.09 -22.75
CA GLY A 177 -1.65 -26.01 -23.50
C GLY A 177 -2.94 -26.36 -24.26
N SER A 178 -3.30 -27.65 -24.40
CA SER A 178 -4.53 -28.08 -25.06
C SER A 178 -5.68 -28.41 -24.12
N ALA A 179 -5.46 -28.39 -22.80
CA ALA A 179 -6.55 -28.62 -21.85
C ALA A 179 -7.53 -27.45 -21.92
N PRO A 180 -8.86 -27.69 -21.96
CA PRO A 180 -9.84 -26.62 -21.82
C PRO A 180 -9.53 -25.81 -20.56
N HIS A 181 -9.76 -24.49 -20.60
CA HIS A 181 -9.71 -23.62 -19.42
C HIS A 181 -10.85 -23.99 -18.45
N GLU A 182 -10.81 -25.19 -17.88
CA GLU A 182 -11.58 -25.45 -16.70
C GLU A 182 -10.94 -24.62 -15.58
N PRO A 183 -11.71 -23.75 -14.91
CA PRO A 183 -11.23 -23.09 -13.71
C PRO A 183 -10.77 -24.20 -12.78
N PRO A 184 -9.58 -24.07 -12.16
CA PRO A 184 -9.11 -25.08 -11.25
C PRO A 184 -10.23 -25.34 -10.26
N SER A 185 -10.69 -26.59 -10.15
CA SER A 185 -11.64 -26.97 -9.10
C SER A 185 -11.06 -26.42 -7.82
N ASP A 186 -11.76 -25.46 -7.20
CA ASP A 186 -11.23 -24.81 -6.01
C ASP A 186 -10.72 -25.91 -5.09
N PRO A 187 -9.55 -25.76 -4.46
CA PRO A 187 -9.13 -26.66 -3.39
C PRO A 187 -10.07 -26.56 -2.17
N ALA A 188 -11.34 -26.19 -2.35
CA ALA A 188 -12.47 -26.42 -1.46
C ALA A 188 -12.61 -27.91 -1.04
N GLY A 189 -11.84 -28.83 -1.65
CA GLY A 189 -11.63 -30.20 -1.21
C GLY A 189 -10.27 -30.52 -0.58
N ALA A 190 -9.30 -29.60 -0.55
CA ALA A 190 -8.10 -29.71 0.29
C ALA A 190 -8.53 -29.43 1.74
N GLY A 191 -9.29 -30.37 2.29
CA GLY A 191 -9.69 -30.38 3.67
C GLY A 191 -8.46 -30.29 4.57
N HIS A 192 -8.72 -29.80 5.78
CA HIS A 192 -7.93 -29.77 7.02
C HIS A 192 -6.95 -30.94 7.32
N GLY A 193 -6.21 -31.46 6.35
CA GLY A 193 -5.40 -32.67 6.47
C GLY A 193 -4.25 -32.80 5.46
N GLU A 194 -4.08 -31.88 4.50
CA GLU A 194 -2.83 -31.84 3.74
C GLU A 194 -1.73 -31.20 4.62
N GLU A 195 -0.75 -32.00 5.00
CA GLU A 195 0.36 -31.57 5.82
C GLU A 195 1.10 -30.43 5.10
N THR A 196 1.00 -29.22 5.64
CA THR A 196 1.59 -28.02 5.05
C THR A 196 2.93 -27.77 5.71
N GLN A 197 4.01 -27.77 4.93
CA GLN A 197 5.33 -27.41 5.43
C GLN A 197 5.61 -25.95 5.08
N CYS A 198 5.61 -25.09 6.09
CA CYS A 198 6.00 -23.70 5.94
C CYS A 198 7.34 -23.49 6.62
N GLN A 199 8.42 -23.68 5.86
CA GLN A 199 9.79 -23.42 6.28
C GLN A 199 10.53 -22.71 5.15
N GLU A 200 11.57 -21.96 5.50
CA GLU A 200 12.52 -21.34 4.56
C GLU A 200 13.39 -22.43 3.91
N GLN A 201 12.79 -23.26 3.07
CA GLN A 201 13.49 -24.30 2.34
C GLN A 201 13.24 -24.15 0.86
N ASN A 202 14.32 -24.30 0.10
CA ASN A 202 14.24 -24.41 -1.35
C ASN A 202 13.56 -25.73 -1.68
N SER A 203 12.78 -25.74 -2.75
CA SER A 203 12.14 -26.97 -3.21
C SER A 203 12.55 -27.27 -4.64
N HIS A 204 12.72 -28.56 -4.93
CA HIS A 204 12.98 -29.08 -6.25
C HIS A 204 11.80 -29.94 -6.68
N LEU A 205 11.30 -29.68 -7.88
CA LEU A 205 10.17 -30.41 -8.46
C LEU A 205 10.53 -30.81 -9.89
N SER A 206 10.44 -32.12 -10.17
CA SER A 206 10.50 -32.66 -11.52
C SER A 206 9.08 -32.90 -12.01
N ILE A 207 8.73 -32.27 -13.12
CA ILE A 207 7.41 -32.38 -13.73
C ILE A 207 7.56 -33.26 -14.96
N ASP A 208 7.55 -34.57 -14.72
CA ASP A 208 7.89 -35.59 -15.72
C ASP A 208 7.04 -35.48 -17.00
N SER A 209 5.77 -35.04 -16.87
CA SER A 209 4.88 -34.84 -18.02
C SER A 209 5.37 -33.77 -19.01
N PHE A 210 6.24 -32.86 -18.56
CA PHE A 210 6.79 -31.78 -19.37
C PHE A 210 8.32 -31.79 -19.46
N GLY A 211 9.00 -32.69 -18.73
CA GLY A 211 10.46 -32.70 -18.63
C GLY A 211 11.02 -31.40 -18.03
N ILE A 212 10.34 -30.83 -17.04
CA ILE A 212 10.76 -29.57 -16.40
C ILE A 212 11.28 -29.85 -14.99
N HIS A 213 12.49 -29.37 -14.69
CA HIS A 213 13.04 -29.31 -13.34
C HIS A 213 12.95 -27.89 -12.82
N ARG A 214 12.15 -27.67 -11.78
CA ARG A 214 11.92 -26.37 -11.16
C ARG A 214 12.58 -26.29 -9.79
N THR A 215 13.36 -25.25 -9.56
CA THR A 215 13.82 -24.88 -8.21
C THR A 215 13.13 -23.59 -7.78
N VAL A 216 12.69 -23.51 -6.53
CA VAL A 216 12.02 -22.32 -5.97
C VAL A 216 12.75 -21.83 -4.72
N TRP A 217 12.83 -20.50 -4.59
CA TRP A 217 13.36 -19.78 -3.44
C TRP A 217 12.38 -18.72 -3.01
N ASN A 218 12.16 -18.58 -1.70
CA ASN A 218 11.40 -17.47 -1.17
C ASN A 218 12.32 -16.46 -0.49
N HIS A 219 12.10 -15.21 -0.80
CA HIS A 219 12.75 -14.07 -0.18
C HIS A 219 11.70 -13.25 0.58
N ASP A 220 12.13 -12.24 1.33
CA ASP A 220 11.18 -11.32 1.97
C ASP A 220 10.42 -10.51 0.91
N GLY A 221 9.21 -10.98 0.57
CA GLY A 221 8.26 -10.31 -0.31
C GLY A 221 8.37 -10.64 -1.80
N PHE A 222 9.16 -11.63 -2.19
CA PHE A 222 9.13 -12.18 -3.55
C PHE A 222 9.59 -13.64 -3.59
N THR A 223 9.14 -14.36 -4.60
CA THR A 223 9.50 -15.77 -4.84
C THR A 223 10.21 -15.88 -6.18
N ASP A 224 11.39 -16.49 -6.18
CA ASP A 224 12.17 -16.81 -7.37
C ASP A 224 11.98 -18.27 -7.76
N MET A 225 11.88 -18.53 -9.06
CA MET A 225 11.90 -19.87 -9.62
C MET A 225 12.91 -19.94 -10.75
N THR A 226 13.67 -21.04 -10.81
CA THR A 226 14.48 -21.39 -11.98
C THR A 226 13.97 -22.67 -12.60
N PHE A 227 14.10 -22.78 -13.93
CA PHE A 227 13.65 -23.93 -14.68
C PHE A 227 14.75 -24.44 -15.60
N ARG A 228 14.88 -25.77 -15.65
CA ARG A 228 15.66 -26.49 -16.64
C ARG A 228 14.72 -27.43 -17.38
N ILE A 229 14.75 -27.39 -18.71
CA ILE A 229 13.89 -28.22 -19.55
C ILE A 229 14.78 -29.29 -20.17
N ASP A 230 14.39 -30.56 -20.02
CA ASP A 230 15.13 -31.68 -20.56
C ASP A 230 14.86 -31.85 -22.06
N ASP A 231 15.93 -31.92 -22.85
CA ASP A 231 15.87 -32.12 -24.31
C ASP A 231 15.28 -33.48 -24.71
N SER A 232 15.26 -34.46 -23.80
CA SER A 232 14.84 -35.84 -24.08
C SER A 232 13.32 -36.07 -24.02
N SER A 233 12.51 -35.06 -23.70
CA SER A 233 11.05 -35.20 -23.65
C SER A 233 10.47 -35.21 -25.07
N ALA A 234 10.53 -36.37 -25.72
CA ALA A 234 10.11 -36.61 -27.11
C ALA A 234 8.60 -36.39 -27.42
N ASN A 235 7.82 -35.85 -26.49
CA ASN A 235 6.37 -35.60 -26.61
C ASN A 235 5.98 -34.12 -26.44
N ALA A 236 6.94 -33.19 -26.57
CA ALA A 236 6.80 -31.75 -26.28
C ALA A 236 5.96 -30.93 -27.29
N ASP A 237 5.00 -31.52 -27.99
CA ASP A 237 4.14 -30.78 -28.92
C ASP A 237 3.11 -29.90 -28.18
N SER A 238 2.90 -30.11 -26.88
CA SER A 238 2.03 -29.26 -26.06
C SER A 238 2.85 -28.37 -25.14
N PRO A 239 2.74 -27.02 -25.23
CA PRO A 239 3.45 -26.11 -24.36
C PRO A 239 2.99 -26.33 -22.91
N ALA A 240 3.94 -26.40 -21.98
CA ALA A 240 3.64 -26.41 -20.56
C ALA A 240 3.23 -25.01 -20.12
N VAL A 241 2.19 -24.92 -19.29
CA VAL A 241 1.71 -23.66 -18.73
C VAL A 241 1.81 -23.74 -17.22
N LEU A 242 2.58 -22.83 -16.65
CA LEU A 242 2.60 -22.58 -15.22
C LEU A 242 1.42 -21.66 -14.88
N ARG A 243 0.54 -22.10 -13.99
CA ARG A 243 -0.59 -21.31 -13.50
C ARG A 243 -0.38 -20.97 -12.02
N ILE A 244 -0.51 -19.68 -11.73
CA ILE A 244 -0.39 -19.08 -10.42
C ILE A 244 -1.76 -18.51 -10.04
N LYS A 245 -2.30 -18.95 -8.90
CA LYS A 245 -3.50 -18.39 -8.29
C LYS A 245 -3.14 -17.57 -7.06
N VAL A 246 -3.57 -16.32 -7.04
CA VAL A 246 -3.38 -15.35 -5.94
C VAL A 246 -4.73 -14.80 -5.50
N ASP A 247 -4.79 -14.38 -4.25
CA ASP A 247 -5.96 -13.69 -3.70
C ASP A 247 -5.91 -12.20 -4.12
N VAL A 248 -6.20 -11.95 -5.40
CA VAL A 248 -6.26 -10.61 -5.99
C VAL A 248 -7.51 -10.49 -6.84
N GLN A 249 -8.32 -9.49 -6.56
CA GLN A 249 -9.58 -9.23 -7.26
C GLN A 249 -9.39 -8.28 -8.46
N ASN A 250 -8.62 -8.70 -9.46
CA ASN A 250 -8.44 -7.91 -10.68
C ASN A 250 -9.69 -7.94 -11.56
N GLN A 251 -10.46 -6.85 -11.52
CA GLN A 251 -11.73 -6.71 -12.26
C GLN A 251 -11.56 -7.10 -13.73
N GLU A 252 -12.45 -7.99 -14.20
CA GLU A 252 -12.52 -8.44 -15.60
C GLU A 252 -11.22 -9.07 -16.14
N GLY A 253 -10.33 -9.59 -15.28
CA GLY A 253 -9.04 -10.14 -15.71
C GLY A 253 -8.04 -9.07 -16.13
N ALA A 254 -8.20 -7.83 -15.65
CA ALA A 254 -7.29 -6.73 -15.95
C ALA A 254 -5.83 -7.10 -15.66
N ILE A 255 -4.96 -6.84 -16.63
CA ILE A 255 -3.54 -7.19 -16.59
C ILE A 255 -2.70 -6.07 -17.19
N PHE A 256 -1.59 -5.75 -16.52
CA PHE A 256 -0.64 -4.73 -16.94
C PHE A 256 0.61 -5.38 -17.49
N HIS A 257 0.76 -5.44 -18.80
CA HIS A 257 1.95 -6.01 -19.44
C HIS A 257 3.13 -5.04 -19.42
N ASN A 258 4.35 -5.59 -19.52
CA ASN A 258 5.59 -4.84 -19.72
C ASN A 258 5.90 -3.80 -18.63
N VAL A 259 5.46 -4.04 -17.39
CA VAL A 259 5.77 -3.20 -16.23
C VAL A 259 7.28 -3.01 -15.99
N HIS A 260 8.12 -3.96 -16.43
CA HIS A 260 9.58 -3.85 -16.39
C HIS A 260 10.12 -2.71 -17.30
N THR A 261 9.35 -2.26 -18.29
CA THR A 261 9.79 -1.23 -19.24
C THR A 261 9.91 0.17 -18.64
N LEU A 262 9.70 0.27 -17.35
CA LEU A 262 9.83 1.46 -16.55
C LEU A 262 11.18 1.51 -15.81
N VAL A 263 11.96 0.42 -15.87
CA VAL A 263 13.39 0.38 -15.51
C VAL A 263 14.21 0.86 -16.73
N PRO A 264 15.23 1.73 -16.57
CA PRO A 264 16.00 2.29 -17.69
C PRO A 264 16.50 1.24 -18.70
N LYS A 265 16.41 1.56 -20.00
CA LYS A 265 16.77 0.64 -21.11
C LYS A 265 18.23 0.17 -21.07
N THR A 266 19.13 0.92 -20.44
CA THR A 266 20.57 0.61 -20.35
C THR A 266 20.88 -0.67 -19.60
N VAL A 267 19.91 -1.25 -18.91
CA VAL A 267 20.08 -2.43 -18.03
C VAL A 267 19.33 -3.66 -18.59
N ARG A 268 18.53 -3.53 -19.65
CA ARG A 268 17.62 -4.62 -20.06
C ARG A 268 18.32 -5.67 -20.90
N THR A 269 18.11 -6.94 -20.55
CA THR A 269 18.31 -8.04 -21.49
C THR A 269 17.26 -7.95 -22.62
N LYS A 270 17.58 -8.47 -23.80
CA LYS A 270 16.67 -8.47 -24.97
C LYS A 270 15.41 -9.34 -24.77
N TYR A 271 15.39 -10.13 -23.70
CA TYR A 271 14.50 -11.26 -23.49
C TYR A 271 13.86 -11.16 -22.11
N MET A 272 13.04 -10.15 -21.87
CA MET A 272 12.31 -10.04 -20.61
C MET A 272 10.83 -9.78 -20.88
N SER A 273 10.00 -10.54 -20.18
CA SER A 273 8.57 -10.32 -20.12
C SER A 273 8.18 -10.03 -18.68
N SER A 274 7.11 -9.24 -18.52
CA SER A 274 6.54 -9.00 -17.21
C SER A 274 5.06 -8.72 -17.32
N ALA A 275 4.29 -9.10 -16.31
CA ALA A 275 2.92 -8.64 -16.17
C ALA A 275 2.56 -8.45 -14.70
N ALA A 276 1.57 -7.61 -14.42
CA ALA A 276 1.02 -7.45 -13.09
C ALA A 276 -0.51 -7.53 -13.09
N ILE A 277 -1.07 -8.08 -12.03
CA ILE A 277 -2.48 -7.94 -11.65
C ILE A 277 -2.54 -7.26 -10.29
N GLN A 278 -3.63 -6.56 -10.03
CA GLN A 278 -3.84 -5.85 -8.77
C GLN A 278 -5.32 -5.63 -8.50
N ASP A 279 -5.63 -5.38 -7.24
CA ASP A 279 -6.92 -4.87 -6.77
C ASP A 279 -6.71 -3.60 -5.94
N GLN A 280 -7.56 -3.35 -4.94
CA GLN A 280 -7.45 -2.18 -4.06
C GLN A 280 -6.53 -2.38 -2.84
N PHE A 281 -6.03 -3.60 -2.62
CA PHE A 281 -5.25 -3.99 -1.44
C PHE A 281 -3.88 -4.59 -1.80
N ALA A 282 -3.75 -5.26 -2.95
CA ALA A 282 -2.55 -5.98 -3.32
C ALA A 282 -2.20 -5.84 -4.80
N LYS A 283 -0.93 -6.02 -5.09
CA LYS A 283 -0.38 -6.10 -6.45
C LYS A 283 0.58 -7.29 -6.54
N VAL A 284 0.39 -8.09 -7.58
CA VAL A 284 1.25 -9.23 -7.89
C VAL A 284 1.88 -8.99 -9.24
N THR A 285 3.21 -9.00 -9.28
CA THR A 285 3.99 -8.79 -10.50
C THR A 285 4.86 -9.99 -10.82
N ILE A 286 4.79 -10.45 -12.06
CA ILE A 286 5.62 -11.52 -12.60
C ILE A 286 6.70 -10.91 -13.50
N LEU A 287 7.92 -11.41 -13.37
CA LEU A 287 9.05 -11.17 -14.26
C LEU A 287 9.56 -12.51 -14.80
N ALA A 288 9.87 -12.58 -16.08
CA ALA A 288 10.46 -13.74 -16.73
C ALA A 288 11.65 -13.30 -17.60
N ASN A 289 12.76 -14.04 -17.58
CA ASN A 289 13.96 -13.75 -18.37
C ASN A 289 13.96 -14.37 -19.79
N TRP A 290 12.78 -14.68 -20.33
CA TRP A 290 12.58 -15.09 -21.71
C TRP A 290 11.47 -14.25 -22.34
N PRO A 291 11.44 -14.12 -23.69
CA PRO A 291 10.35 -13.43 -24.36
C PRO A 291 9.13 -14.35 -24.32
N THR A 292 8.26 -14.16 -23.34
CA THR A 292 6.95 -14.80 -23.34
C THR A 292 5.91 -13.81 -23.84
N THR A 293 5.25 -14.16 -24.95
CA THR A 293 3.96 -13.58 -25.37
C THR A 293 2.80 -14.07 -24.49
N GLY A 294 3.09 -14.94 -23.52
CA GLY A 294 2.14 -15.84 -22.89
C GLY A 294 1.91 -15.62 -21.40
N ILE A 295 2.39 -14.53 -20.79
CA ILE A 295 1.87 -14.16 -19.46
C ILE A 295 0.47 -13.58 -19.68
N ARG A 296 -0.57 -14.26 -19.21
CA ARG A 296 -1.98 -13.84 -19.36
C ARG A 296 -2.73 -13.99 -18.04
N SER A 297 -3.85 -13.29 -17.89
CA SER A 297 -4.77 -13.44 -16.77
C SER A 297 -6.13 -13.91 -17.29
N PRO A 298 -6.38 -15.23 -17.34
CA PRO A 298 -7.62 -15.74 -17.93
C PRO A 298 -8.86 -15.53 -17.05
N ALA A 299 -8.64 -15.28 -15.76
CA ALA A 299 -9.67 -14.97 -14.78
C ALA A 299 -9.08 -14.17 -13.62
N GLU A 300 -9.97 -13.69 -12.76
CA GLU A 300 -9.61 -13.00 -11.52
C GLU A 300 -8.68 -13.86 -10.64
N GLY A 301 -7.61 -13.23 -10.15
CA GLY A 301 -6.59 -13.86 -9.33
C GLY A 301 -5.73 -14.91 -10.04
N LEU A 302 -5.92 -15.12 -11.35
CA LEU A 302 -5.16 -16.12 -12.11
C LEU A 302 -4.14 -15.46 -13.04
N LEU A 303 -2.92 -15.98 -13.01
CA LEU A 303 -1.85 -15.68 -13.95
C LEU A 303 -1.37 -17.00 -14.56
N GLU A 304 -1.33 -17.07 -15.89
CA GLU A 304 -0.74 -18.19 -16.63
C GLU A 304 0.53 -17.71 -17.34
N ILE A 305 1.56 -18.54 -17.34
CA ILE A 305 2.86 -18.27 -17.94
C ILE A 305 3.19 -19.44 -18.85
N ASP A 306 3.20 -19.17 -20.16
CA ASP A 306 3.65 -20.17 -21.13
C ASP A 306 5.16 -20.40 -20.99
N MET A 307 5.52 -21.65 -20.76
CA MET A 307 6.91 -22.11 -20.80
C MET A 307 7.33 -22.27 -22.26
N PRO A 308 8.55 -21.85 -22.61
CA PRO A 308 8.99 -22.01 -23.97
C PRO A 308 9.31 -23.49 -24.29
N PRO A 309 9.30 -23.87 -25.58
CA PRO A 309 9.71 -25.21 -25.99
C PRO A 309 11.20 -25.45 -25.68
N SER A 310 11.57 -26.71 -25.47
CA SER A 310 12.96 -27.12 -25.16
C SER A 310 13.96 -26.62 -26.20
N SER A 311 13.58 -26.62 -27.49
CA SER A 311 14.40 -26.15 -28.61
C SER A 311 14.96 -24.74 -28.46
N ASP A 312 14.25 -23.87 -27.73
CA ASP A 312 14.61 -22.46 -27.62
C ASP A 312 15.43 -22.18 -26.36
N THR A 313 15.45 -23.11 -25.39
CA THR A 313 16.17 -22.93 -24.11
C THR A 313 17.68 -22.82 -24.30
N ALA A 314 18.23 -23.49 -25.31
CA ALA A 314 19.64 -23.36 -25.69
C ALA A 314 20.05 -21.91 -26.01
N VAL A 315 19.10 -21.04 -26.39
CA VAL A 315 19.34 -19.63 -26.70
C VAL A 315 19.36 -18.76 -25.43
N TRP A 316 18.61 -19.13 -24.38
CA TRP A 316 18.39 -18.28 -23.20
C TRP A 316 19.10 -18.77 -21.94
N GLY A 317 19.60 -20.00 -21.93
CA GLY A 317 20.22 -20.60 -20.75
C GLY A 317 19.16 -20.98 -19.71
N GLU A 318 19.49 -20.79 -18.43
CA GLU A 318 18.57 -21.09 -17.33
C GLU A 318 17.40 -20.09 -17.30
N LEU A 319 16.17 -20.62 -17.36
CA LEU A 319 14.96 -19.80 -17.29
C LEU A 319 14.74 -19.37 -15.84
N LYS A 320 14.41 -18.10 -15.63
CA LYS A 320 14.19 -17.47 -14.33
C LYS A 320 12.85 -16.75 -14.31
N LEU A 321 12.06 -16.99 -13.28
CA LEU A 321 10.80 -16.32 -13.01
C LEU A 321 10.88 -15.70 -11.62
N ARG A 322 10.41 -14.46 -11.47
CA ARG A 322 10.22 -13.81 -10.17
C ARG A 322 8.78 -13.38 -10.00
N ILE A 323 8.22 -13.68 -8.84
CA ILE A 323 6.85 -13.31 -8.45
C ILE A 323 6.96 -12.37 -7.26
N ILE A 324 6.57 -11.12 -7.44
CA ILE A 324 6.62 -10.06 -6.44
C ILE A 324 5.22 -9.88 -5.89
N THR A 325 5.06 -9.98 -4.58
CA THR A 325 3.80 -9.66 -3.89
C THR A 325 4.00 -8.42 -3.03
N GLU A 326 3.13 -7.44 -3.19
CA GLU A 326 3.18 -6.20 -2.41
C GLU A 326 1.78 -5.69 -2.09
N ASP A 327 1.65 -4.99 -0.95
CA ASP A 327 0.43 -4.25 -0.65
C ASP A 327 0.34 -3.02 -1.54
N PHE A 328 -0.87 -2.73 -1.99
CA PHE A 328 -1.20 -1.62 -2.87
C PHE A 328 -2.46 -0.93 -2.37
N SER A 329 -2.46 0.40 -2.30
CA SER A 329 -3.66 1.18 -2.02
C SER A 329 -4.01 2.05 -3.21
N SER A 330 -5.13 1.76 -3.89
CA SER A 330 -5.57 2.57 -5.04
C SER A 330 -5.79 4.05 -4.69
N LEU A 331 -6.12 4.36 -3.44
CA LEU A 331 -6.33 5.73 -2.97
C LEU A 331 -4.99 6.49 -2.83
N HIS A 332 -3.97 5.83 -2.31
CA HIS A 332 -2.72 6.47 -1.90
C HIS A 332 -1.55 6.23 -2.87
N ASP A 333 -1.64 5.21 -3.70
CA ASP A 333 -0.60 4.73 -4.60
C ASP A 333 -1.03 4.88 -6.08
N LYS A 334 -1.87 5.88 -6.42
CA LYS A 334 -2.37 6.11 -7.80
C LYS A 334 -1.27 6.16 -8.86
N LEU A 335 -0.11 6.72 -8.52
CA LEU A 335 1.03 6.77 -9.45
C LEU A 335 1.67 5.40 -9.70
N THR A 336 1.41 4.39 -8.87
CA THR A 336 1.93 3.03 -9.02
C THR A 336 0.86 2.03 -9.45
N GLU A 337 -0.32 2.50 -9.86
CA GLU A 337 -1.32 1.65 -10.52
C GLU A 337 -0.71 1.08 -11.81
N TYR A 338 -0.19 1.96 -12.68
CA TYR A 338 0.44 1.56 -13.94
C TYR A 338 1.96 1.36 -13.84
N PHE A 339 2.57 1.75 -12.72
CA PHE A 339 4.01 1.75 -12.52
C PHE A 339 4.41 0.86 -11.34
N PRO A 340 5.59 0.22 -11.36
CA PRO A 340 6.06 -0.50 -10.19
C PRO A 340 6.29 0.48 -9.02
N SER A 341 6.00 0.00 -7.81
CA SER A 341 6.32 0.73 -6.58
C SER A 341 7.83 0.92 -6.41
N SER A 342 8.27 1.66 -5.39
CA SER A 342 9.70 1.74 -5.06
C SER A 342 10.31 0.37 -4.75
N TYR A 343 9.59 -0.46 -4.00
CA TYR A 343 9.96 -1.86 -3.72
C TYR A 343 10.00 -2.69 -5.00
N GLY A 344 8.93 -2.66 -5.81
CA GLY A 344 8.85 -3.36 -7.09
C GLY A 344 10.00 -2.98 -8.03
N LYS A 345 10.37 -1.68 -8.11
CA LYS A 345 11.52 -1.21 -8.91
C LYS A 345 12.84 -1.78 -8.42
N MET A 346 13.05 -1.81 -7.11
CA MET A 346 14.27 -2.38 -6.52
C MET A 346 14.38 -3.87 -6.83
N VAL A 347 13.32 -4.63 -6.59
CA VAL A 347 13.27 -6.08 -6.84
C VAL A 347 13.36 -6.40 -8.33
N MET A 348 12.75 -5.60 -9.21
CA MET A 348 12.90 -5.71 -10.65
C MET A 348 14.34 -5.45 -11.09
N LYS A 349 14.98 -4.41 -10.54
CA LYS A 349 16.37 -4.09 -10.87
C LYS A 349 17.29 -5.25 -10.49
N ASP A 350 17.12 -5.80 -9.29
CA ASP A 350 17.86 -6.97 -8.83
C ASP A 350 17.63 -8.21 -9.71
N PHE A 351 16.42 -8.43 -10.22
CA PHE A 351 16.16 -9.53 -11.14
C PHE A 351 16.89 -9.36 -12.50
N ILE A 352 16.92 -8.13 -13.01
CA ILE A 352 17.50 -7.79 -14.32
C ILE A 352 19.03 -7.77 -14.27
N ASP A 353 19.57 -7.17 -13.20
CA ASP A 353 20.99 -6.92 -12.97
C ASP A 353 21.31 -7.30 -11.53
N PRO A 354 21.30 -8.61 -11.22
CA PRO A 354 21.58 -9.10 -9.89
C PRO A 354 22.99 -8.65 -9.52
N ILE A 355 23.15 -8.10 -8.32
CA ILE A 355 24.49 -7.77 -7.81
C ILE A 355 25.26 -9.09 -7.75
N GLU A 356 26.25 -9.25 -8.63
CA GLU A 356 27.21 -10.34 -8.52
C GLU A 356 27.95 -10.18 -7.19
N LEU A 357 27.50 -10.91 -6.18
CA LEU A 357 28.27 -11.11 -4.97
C LEU A 357 29.49 -11.92 -5.37
N PHE A 358 30.61 -11.23 -5.63
CA PHE A 358 31.92 -11.85 -5.76
C PHE A 358 32.24 -12.52 -4.42
N TYR A 359 31.95 -13.81 -4.31
CA TYR A 359 32.52 -14.62 -3.26
C TYR A 359 34.02 -14.65 -3.51
N VAL A 360 34.80 -14.00 -2.63
CA VAL A 360 36.24 -14.21 -2.57
C VAL A 360 36.40 -15.66 -2.12
N ALA A 361 36.70 -16.55 -3.06
CA ALA A 361 37.03 -17.94 -2.76
C ALA A 361 38.19 -17.94 -1.77
N SER A 362 37.90 -18.35 -0.53
CA SER A 362 38.87 -18.51 0.55
C SER A 362 39.63 -19.81 0.42
#